data_AF-A0A6M8VEG6-F1
#
_entry.id   AF-A0A6M8VEG6-F1
#
_cell.length_a   1.000
_cell.length_b   1.000
_cell.length_c   1.000
_cell.angle_alpha   90.00
_cell.angle_beta   90.00
_cell.angle_gamma   90.00
#
_symmetry.space_group_name_H-M   'P 1'
#
loop_
_entity.id
_entity.type
_entity.pdbx_description
1 polymer ?
#
loop_
_entity_poly.entity_id
_entity_poly.type
_entity_poly.pdbx_seq_one_letter_code
_entity_poly.pdbx_strand_id
1 'polypeptide(L)'
;MRIGELAKSVGVSVETVRYYQREGLLDTPERPYGQNRHYTVEHLNRLKFIKRAQALGFSLAEVGSLLSLSASDCSEVEKVASRKLLLVREKLADLSRIESVLVEAVAGCKERRSYEGCPIIESLIDEKA
;
A
#
# COMPACT_ATOMS: atom_id res chain seq x y z
N MET A 1 -12.21 -21.57 -10.51
CA MET A 1 -12.85 -20.25 -10.74
C MET A 1 -12.22 -19.56 -11.95
N ARG A 2 -12.96 -18.75 -12.70
CA ARG A 2 -12.40 -17.93 -13.80
C ARG A 2 -11.70 -16.68 -13.23
N ILE A 3 -10.89 -15.99 -14.04
CA ILE A 3 -10.14 -14.80 -13.58
C ILE A 3 -11.05 -13.69 -13.02
N GLY A 4 -12.23 -13.48 -13.62
CA GLY A 4 -13.20 -12.50 -13.14
C GLY A 4 -13.81 -12.86 -11.78
N GLU A 5 -14.09 -14.14 -11.54
CA GLU A 5 -14.56 -14.65 -10.24
C GLU A 5 -13.47 -14.51 -9.18
N LEU A 6 -12.23 -14.85 -9.52
CA LEU A 6 -11.07 -14.68 -8.64
C LEU A 6 -10.91 -13.20 -8.24
N ALA A 7 -10.88 -12.29 -9.21
CA ALA A 7 -10.74 -10.85 -8.97
C ALA A 7 -11.87 -10.31 -8.07
N LYS A 8 -13.12 -10.68 -8.38
CA LYS A 8 -14.30 -10.29 -7.60
C LYS A 8 -14.23 -10.80 -6.16
N SER A 9 -13.78 -12.04 -5.94
CA SER A 9 -13.72 -12.65 -4.61
C SER A 9 -12.74 -11.97 -3.64
N VAL A 10 -11.74 -11.25 -4.17
CA VAL A 10 -10.77 -10.48 -3.39
C VAL A 10 -11.06 -8.97 -3.48
N GLY A 11 -12.00 -8.54 -4.33
CA GLY A 11 -12.34 -7.13 -4.54
C GLY A 11 -11.18 -6.37 -5.18
N VAL A 12 -10.66 -6.90 -6.29
CA VAL A 12 -9.66 -6.25 -7.16
C VAL A 12 -10.13 -6.32 -8.61
N SER A 13 -9.53 -5.53 -9.51
CA SER A 13 -9.84 -5.64 -10.94
C SER A 13 -9.14 -6.84 -11.58
N VAL A 14 -9.62 -7.26 -12.75
CA VAL A 14 -8.96 -8.32 -13.54
C VAL A 14 -7.58 -7.84 -13.98
N GLU A 15 -7.41 -6.56 -14.26
CA GLU A 15 -6.16 -5.91 -14.62
C GLU A 15 -5.14 -6.01 -13.47
N THR A 16 -5.58 -5.84 -12.21
CA THR A 16 -4.73 -6.04 -11.03
C THR A 16 -4.25 -7.49 -10.92
N VAL A 17 -5.13 -8.47 -11.16
CA VAL A 17 -4.72 -9.89 -11.16
C VAL A 17 -3.68 -10.15 -12.26
N ARG A 18 -3.90 -9.63 -13.47
CA ARG A 18 -2.94 -9.74 -14.57
C ARG A 18 -1.64 -8.99 -14.30
N TYR A 19 -1.70 -7.89 -13.55
CA TYR A 19 -0.52 -7.15 -13.15
C TYR A 19 0.34 -7.98 -12.20
N TYR A 20 -0.24 -8.58 -11.15
CA TYR A 20 0.51 -9.49 -10.27
C TYR A 20 1.10 -10.70 -11.02
N GLN A 21 0.43 -11.18 -12.07
CA GLN A 21 1.00 -12.22 -12.94
C GLN A 21 2.24 -11.76 -13.71
N ARG A 22 2.24 -10.52 -14.23
CA ARG A 22 3.41 -9.93 -14.90
C ARG A 22 4.57 -9.69 -13.95
N GLU A 23 4.27 -9.29 -12.72
CA GLU A 23 5.27 -9.10 -11.66
C GLU A 23 5.74 -10.43 -11.04
N GLY A 24 5.26 -11.59 -11.51
CA GLY A 24 5.64 -12.91 -10.98
C GLY A 24 5.10 -13.22 -9.58
N LEU A 25 4.18 -12.41 -9.06
CA LEU A 25 3.60 -12.56 -7.73
C LEU A 25 2.44 -13.55 -7.70
N LEU A 26 1.83 -13.86 -8.84
CA LEU A 26 0.75 -14.83 -8.96
C LEU A 26 0.98 -15.68 -10.20
N ASP A 27 0.87 -16.98 -10.08
CA ASP A 27 1.05 -17.85 -11.23
C ASP A 27 -0.09 -17.67 -12.26
N THR A 28 0.26 -17.92 -13.51
CA THR A 28 -0.71 -17.96 -14.60
C THR A 28 -1.04 -19.42 -14.89
N PRO A 29 -2.26 -19.90 -14.57
CA PRO A 29 -2.64 -21.27 -14.87
C PRO A 29 -2.53 -21.56 -16.36
N GLU A 30 -2.20 -22.81 -16.68
CA GLU A 30 -2.27 -23.31 -18.04
C GLU A 30 -3.67 -23.13 -18.61
N ARG A 31 -3.74 -22.95 -19.92
CA ARG A 31 -4.99 -22.86 -20.65
C ARG A 31 -5.21 -24.19 -21.38
N PRO A 32 -6.13 -25.06 -20.91
CA PRO A 32 -6.47 -26.27 -21.64
C PRO A 32 -7.01 -25.91 -23.04
N TYR A 33 -6.72 -26.76 -24.03
CA TYR A 33 -7.14 -26.52 -25.41
C TYR A 33 -8.64 -26.25 -25.52
N GLY A 34 -9.02 -25.16 -26.18
CA GLY A 34 -10.41 -24.74 -26.35
C GLY A 34 -11.12 -24.26 -25.07
N GLN A 35 -10.44 -24.17 -23.92
CA GLN A 35 -11.05 -23.79 -22.64
C GLN A 35 -10.47 -22.47 -22.07
N ASN A 36 -11.09 -22.01 -20.98
CA ASN A 36 -10.63 -20.87 -20.21
C ASN A 36 -9.63 -21.32 -19.14
N ARG A 37 -8.81 -20.39 -18.65
CA ARG A 37 -7.94 -20.64 -17.49
C ARG A 37 -8.78 -20.84 -16.22
N HIS A 38 -8.39 -21.82 -15.42
CA HIS A 38 -9.01 -22.11 -14.13
C HIS A 38 -8.04 -21.82 -12.99
N TYR A 39 -8.49 -21.00 -12.05
CA TYR A 39 -7.78 -20.64 -10.83
C TYR A 39 -8.27 -21.50 -9.66
N THR A 40 -7.34 -21.89 -8.79
CA THR A 40 -7.57 -22.73 -7.62
C THR A 40 -7.76 -21.89 -6.35
N VAL A 41 -8.08 -22.54 -5.23
CA VAL A 41 -8.14 -21.90 -3.91
C VAL A 41 -6.78 -21.36 -3.46
N GLU A 42 -5.69 -21.97 -3.91
CA GLU A 42 -4.33 -21.49 -3.65
C GLU A 42 -4.09 -20.13 -4.29
N HIS A 43 -4.49 -19.95 -5.55
CA HIS A 43 -4.43 -18.64 -6.23
C HIS A 43 -5.25 -17.58 -5.47
N LEU A 44 -6.40 -17.96 -4.93
CA LEU A 44 -7.23 -17.08 -4.11
C LEU A 44 -6.51 -16.66 -2.81
N ASN A 45 -5.92 -17.62 -2.10
CA ASN A 45 -5.19 -17.34 -0.87
C ASN A 45 -3.95 -16.46 -1.13
N ARG A 46 -3.23 -16.72 -2.22
CA ARG A 46 -2.09 -15.90 -2.67
C ARG A 46 -2.54 -14.47 -3.01
N LEU A 47 -3.64 -14.31 -3.71
CA LEU A 47 -4.19 -12.98 -4.03
C LEU A 47 -4.66 -12.22 -2.78
N LYS A 48 -5.27 -12.90 -1.80
CA LYS A 48 -5.62 -12.32 -0.50
C LYS A 48 -4.38 -11.89 0.28
N PHE A 49 -3.32 -12.68 0.24
CA PHE A 49 -2.04 -12.35 0.87
C PHE A 49 -1.46 -11.06 0.30
N ILE A 50 -1.33 -10.99 -1.03
CA ILE A 50 -0.82 -9.80 -1.73
C ILE A 50 -1.63 -8.55 -1.35
N LYS A 51 -2.96 -8.64 -1.42
CA LYS A 51 -3.84 -7.50 -1.08
C LYS A 51 -3.66 -7.04 0.37
N ARG A 52 -3.60 -7.96 1.33
CA ARG A 52 -3.42 -7.62 2.74
C ARG A 52 -2.05 -6.99 2.99
N ALA A 53 -0.99 -7.55 2.41
CA ALA A 53 0.35 -7.00 2.56
C ALA A 53 0.45 -5.58 1.96
N GLN A 54 -0.13 -5.33 0.80
CA GLN A 54 -0.18 -3.97 0.24
C GLN A 54 -0.99 -3.01 1.12
N ALA A 55 -2.08 -3.46 1.74
CA ALA A 55 -2.86 -2.64 2.68
C ALA A 55 -2.07 -2.26 3.94
N LEU A 56 -1.09 -3.08 4.34
CA LEU A 56 -0.13 -2.79 5.41
C LEU A 56 1.06 -1.92 4.93
N GLY A 57 1.04 -1.50 3.66
CA GLY A 57 2.02 -0.64 3.05
C GLY A 57 3.26 -1.37 2.50
N PHE A 58 3.30 -2.70 2.48
CA PHE A 58 4.40 -3.41 1.84
C PHE A 58 4.38 -3.15 0.32
N SER A 59 5.55 -2.84 -0.23
CA SER A 59 5.78 -2.75 -1.66
C SER A 59 5.65 -4.12 -2.31
N LEU A 60 5.39 -4.17 -3.61
CA LEU A 60 5.25 -5.44 -4.34
C LEU A 60 6.52 -6.29 -4.30
N ALA A 61 7.70 -5.66 -4.28
CA ALA A 61 8.96 -6.35 -4.08
C ALA A 61 9.03 -7.03 -2.70
N GLU A 62 8.66 -6.32 -1.63
CA GLU A 62 8.58 -6.90 -0.27
C GLU A 62 7.55 -8.02 -0.19
N VAL A 63 6.40 -7.87 -0.86
CA VAL A 63 5.37 -8.92 -0.94
C VAL A 63 5.94 -10.16 -1.66
N GLY A 64 6.70 -9.99 -2.73
CA GLY A 64 7.39 -11.08 -3.42
C GLY A 64 8.35 -11.82 -2.50
N SER A 65 9.17 -11.09 -1.74
CA SER A 65 10.05 -11.68 -0.73
C SER A 65 9.23 -12.47 0.29
N LEU A 66 8.19 -11.89 0.86
CA LEU A 66 7.33 -12.57 1.84
C LEU A 66 6.64 -13.82 1.27
N LEU A 67 6.26 -13.82 -0.01
CA LEU A 67 5.65 -14.98 -0.68
C LEU A 67 6.63 -16.14 -0.92
N SER A 68 7.95 -15.86 -0.93
CA SER A 68 8.98 -16.89 -1.02
C SER A 68 9.36 -17.51 0.32
N LEU A 69 8.94 -16.88 1.44
CA LEU A 69 9.24 -17.36 2.78
C LEU A 69 8.21 -18.41 3.22
N SER A 70 8.72 -19.40 3.94
CA SER A 70 7.94 -20.46 4.58
C SER A 70 7.64 -20.14 6.04
N ALA A 71 6.74 -20.91 6.68
CA ALA A 71 6.46 -20.77 8.10
C ALA A 71 7.70 -21.03 9.00
N SER A 72 8.71 -21.74 8.48
CA SER A 72 9.99 -21.96 9.16
C SER A 72 10.95 -20.75 9.09
N ASP A 73 10.69 -19.77 8.23
CA ASP A 73 11.56 -18.60 8.03
C ASP A 73 11.17 -17.42 8.93
N CYS A 74 10.81 -17.72 10.19
CA CYS A 74 10.26 -16.74 11.14
C CYS A 74 11.18 -15.51 11.31
N SER A 75 12.51 -15.72 11.34
CA SER A 75 13.49 -14.63 11.48
C SER A 75 13.53 -13.69 10.28
N GLU A 76 13.35 -14.19 9.06
CA GLU A 76 13.35 -13.35 7.86
C GLU A 76 12.03 -12.57 7.75
N VAL A 77 10.91 -13.20 8.10
CA VAL A 77 9.62 -12.53 8.21
C VAL A 77 9.69 -11.40 9.26
N GLU A 78 10.28 -11.67 10.42
CA GLU A 78 10.47 -10.68 11.48
C GLU A 78 11.31 -9.49 11.01
N LYS A 79 12.41 -9.72 10.27
CA LYS A 79 13.25 -8.63 9.73
C LYS A 79 12.47 -7.73 8.77
N VAL A 80 11.71 -8.32 7.84
CA VAL A 80 10.90 -7.55 6.87
C VAL A 80 9.83 -6.75 7.59
N ALA A 81 9.12 -7.36 8.54
CA ALA A 81 8.09 -6.69 9.33
C ALA A 81 8.67 -5.56 10.21
N SER A 82 9.80 -5.80 10.86
CA SER A 82 10.46 -4.80 11.73
C SER A 82 10.95 -3.60 10.94
N ARG A 83 11.51 -3.81 9.74
CA ARG A 83 11.88 -2.70 8.84
C ARG A 83 10.66 -1.88 8.45
N LYS A 84 9.56 -2.55 8.09
CA LYS A 84 8.32 -1.86 7.73
C LYS A 84 7.76 -1.05 8.91
N LEU A 85 7.82 -1.60 10.12
CA LEU A 85 7.39 -0.91 11.34
C LEU A 85 8.20 0.37 11.60
N LEU A 86 9.52 0.34 11.39
CA LEU A 86 10.35 1.54 11.51
C LEU A 86 9.92 2.63 10.53
N LEU A 87 9.77 2.28 9.25
CA LEU A 87 9.32 3.23 8.22
C LEU A 87 7.93 3.81 8.51
N VAL A 88 7.02 3.00 9.05
CA VAL A 88 5.69 3.47 9.48
C VAL A 88 5.81 4.47 10.64
N ARG A 89 6.66 4.19 11.63
CA ARG A 89 6.88 5.09 12.78
C ARG A 89 7.52 6.42 12.35
N GLU A 90 8.49 6.38 11.45
CA GLU A 90 9.08 7.58 10.86
C GLU A 90 8.02 8.41 10.12
N LYS A 91 7.20 7.76 9.29
CA LYS A 91 6.15 8.45 8.55
C LYS A 91 5.08 9.06 9.47
N LEU A 92 4.72 8.37 10.56
CA LEU A 92 3.81 8.91 11.56
C LEU A 92 4.40 10.16 12.24
N ALA A 93 5.69 10.12 12.62
CA ALA A 93 6.36 11.27 13.21
C ALA A 93 6.38 12.48 12.26
N ASP A 94 6.66 12.24 10.97
CA ASP A 94 6.60 13.27 9.93
C ASP A 94 5.19 13.85 9.77
N LEU A 95 4.19 12.98 9.68
CA LEU A 95 2.79 13.40 9.53
C LEU A 95 2.30 14.19 10.74
N SER A 96 2.69 13.80 11.96
CA SER A 96 2.38 14.57 13.17
C SER A 96 3.04 15.94 13.18
N ARG A 97 4.28 16.07 12.67
CA ARG A 97 4.93 17.39 12.52
C ARG A 97 4.17 18.27 11.53
N ILE A 98 3.79 17.71 10.38
CA ILE A 98 3.02 18.42 9.35
C ILE A 98 1.65 18.84 9.92
N GLU A 99 0.99 17.94 10.65
CA GLU A 99 -0.30 18.22 11.30
C GLU A 99 -0.20 19.41 12.26
N SER A 100 0.80 19.46 13.13
CA SER A 100 1.00 20.58 14.06
C SER A 100 1.13 21.92 13.34
N VAL A 101 1.97 21.97 12.28
CA VAL A 101 2.14 23.18 11.47
C VAL A 101 0.82 23.62 10.82
N LEU A 102 0.06 22.67 10.26
CA LEU A 102 -1.22 22.97 9.64
C LEU A 102 -2.27 23.44 10.66
N VAL A 103 -2.29 22.87 11.86
CA VAL A 103 -3.18 23.30 12.95
C VAL A 103 -2.90 24.75 13.34
N GLU A 104 -1.64 25.11 13.54
CA GLU A 104 -1.23 26.50 13.86
C GLU A 104 -1.59 27.47 12.73
N ALA A 105 -1.28 27.10 11.49
CA ALA A 105 -1.54 27.97 10.34
C ALA A 105 -3.06 28.19 10.12
N VAL A 106 -3.88 27.15 10.30
CA VAL A 106 -5.34 27.25 10.23
C VAL A 106 -5.92 28.08 11.40
N ALA A 107 -5.36 27.96 12.60
CA ALA A 107 -5.78 28.79 13.74
C ALA A 107 -5.50 30.28 13.47
N GLY A 108 -4.30 30.62 12.98
CA GLY A 108 -3.94 31.99 12.61
C GLY A 108 -4.84 32.61 11.53
N CYS A 109 -5.35 31.79 10.58
CA CYS A 109 -6.34 32.27 9.60
C CYS A 109 -7.68 32.67 10.23
N LYS A 110 -8.11 32.04 11.32
CA LYS A 110 -9.40 32.34 11.97
C LYS A 110 -9.35 33.60 12.83
N GLU A 111 -8.17 33.95 13.32
CA GLU A 111 -7.98 35.10 14.22
C GLU A 111 -7.77 36.43 13.48
N ARG A 112 -7.39 36.39 12.19
CA ARG A 112 -7.19 37.60 11.37
C ARG A 112 -8.45 38.14 10.73
N ARG A 113 -8.46 39.45 10.49
CA ARG A 113 -9.48 40.13 9.68
C ARG A 113 -9.14 39.99 8.19
N SER A 114 -10.17 40.09 7.34
CA SER A 114 -10.12 39.76 5.90
C SER A 114 -9.13 40.54 5.03
N TYR A 115 -8.44 41.55 5.57
CA TYR A 115 -7.51 42.43 4.87
C TYR A 115 -6.03 42.26 5.29
N GLU A 116 -5.69 41.35 6.21
CA GLU A 116 -4.35 41.22 6.82
C GLU A 116 -3.47 40.11 6.20
N GLY A 117 -3.73 39.74 4.93
CA GLY A 117 -3.00 38.67 4.26
C GLY A 117 -3.32 37.27 4.81
N CYS A 118 -2.92 36.23 4.06
CA CYS A 118 -3.17 34.85 4.48
C CYS A 118 -1.91 34.28 5.16
N PRO A 119 -1.94 34.00 6.48
CA PRO A 119 -0.76 33.52 7.20
C PRO A 119 -0.26 32.16 6.70
N ILE A 120 -1.13 31.31 6.15
CA ILE A 120 -0.72 30.05 5.49
C ILE A 120 0.15 30.35 4.26
N ILE A 121 -0.26 31.31 3.41
CA ILE A 121 0.48 31.66 2.20
C ILE A 121 1.80 32.34 2.57
N GLU A 122 1.80 33.22 3.57
CA GLU A 122 3.01 33.85 4.10
C GLU A 122 4.01 32.78 4.61
N SER A 123 3.55 31.82 5.41
CA SER A 123 4.39 30.73 5.93
C SER A 123 4.92 29.76 4.86
N LEU A 124 4.25 29.63 3.71
CA LEU A 124 4.71 28.77 2.61
C LEU A 124 5.68 29.48 1.66
N ILE A 125 5.69 30.83 1.68
CA ILE A 125 6.59 31.66 0.87
C ILE A 125 7.88 31.97 1.63
N ASP A 126 7.83 32.06 2.97
CA ASP A 126 9.04 32.24 3.78
C ASP A 126 9.86 30.94 3.83
N GLU A 127 11.00 30.92 3.13
CA GLU A 127 11.98 29.82 3.11
C GLU A 127 12.71 29.59 4.45
N LYS A 128 12.24 30.18 5.56
CA LYS A 128 12.84 30.03 6.89
C LYS A 128 11.95 29.18 7.80
N ALA A 129 12.07 27.87 7.65
CA ALA A 129 11.78 26.87 8.68
C ALA A 129 12.94 25.90 8.80
#